data_AF-A0A944X4M6-F1
#
_entry.id   AF-A0A944X4M6-F1
#
_cell.length_a   1.000
_cell.length_b   1.000
_cell.length_c   1.000
_cell.angle_alpha   90.00
_cell.angle_beta   90.00
_cell.angle_gamma   90.00
#
_symmetry.space_group_name_H-M   'P 1'
#
loop_
_entity.id
_entity.type
_entity.pdbx_description
1 polymer ?
#
loop_
_entity_poly.entity_id
_entity_poly.type
_entity_poly.pdbx_seq_one_letter_code
_entity_poly.pdbx_strand_id
1 'polypeptide(L)'
;MIDEPSSSNKKKKIILIAIPIILILGYIGWIRFLDFGKIEVYENPPYEVVVFDQGTYQCEDAPCVIKTETGPKFISFYKTGYKSIKENIEVNLWTSTEVYPELKRDPHLGTIEKIPESPTKYPHKKYDIQYNEKNHNWKLVEEDTPDRAIIYFPKKPKDYQLLSGNNAAVLLTNTVTYIKTQSKQTQNIADANYSAIALKVSPNGKYFLIKTRDQQNQLSTKVISQNLVTTLNENAKFESAYWTPKNVLILISKLETQWLFEEYNPETNQTQELLTTNMLLYKPSNIVAGKNGETLYFKSGEKFFQLNF
;
A
#
# COMPACT_ATOMS: atom_id res chain seq x y z
N MET A 1 -10.59 -74.31 -56.98
CA MET A 1 -10.10 -74.17 -55.59
C MET A 1 -9.41 -72.84 -55.51
N ILE A 2 -9.94 -71.94 -54.69
CA ILE A 2 -9.47 -70.56 -54.52
C ILE A 2 -8.48 -70.59 -53.36
N ASP A 3 -7.22 -70.23 -53.62
CA ASP A 3 -6.20 -70.10 -52.58
C ASP A 3 -6.48 -68.87 -51.72
N GLU A 4 -6.70 -69.09 -50.43
CA GLU A 4 -6.76 -68.03 -49.43
C GLU A 4 -5.37 -67.41 -49.20
N PRO A 5 -5.21 -66.08 -49.35
CA PRO A 5 -3.97 -65.43 -49.01
C PRO A 5 -3.79 -65.37 -47.49
N SER A 6 -2.86 -66.21 -47.00
CA SER A 6 -2.16 -66.16 -45.72
C SER A 6 -2.34 -64.83 -44.95
N SER A 7 -3.20 -64.86 -43.93
CA SER A 7 -3.57 -63.73 -43.06
C SER A 7 -2.42 -63.21 -42.16
N SER A 8 -1.25 -63.86 -42.22
CA SER A 8 -0.07 -63.57 -41.39
C SER A 8 0.66 -62.27 -41.80
N ASN A 9 0.71 -61.95 -43.10
CA ASN A 9 1.48 -60.79 -43.59
C ASN A 9 0.74 -59.44 -43.46
N LYS A 10 -0.60 -59.43 -43.42
CA LYS A 10 -1.38 -58.20 -43.18
C LYS A 10 -1.28 -57.73 -41.73
N LYS A 11 -1.29 -58.64 -40.75
CA LYS A 11 -1.10 -58.32 -39.32
C LYS A 11 0.30 -57.76 -39.03
N LYS A 12 1.36 -58.32 -39.66
CA LYS A 12 2.73 -57.79 -39.54
C LYS A 12 2.91 -56.40 -40.17
N LYS A 13 2.25 -56.10 -41.30
CA LYS A 13 2.30 -54.77 -41.94
C LYS A 13 1.58 -53.68 -41.13
N ILE A 14 0.47 -53.99 -40.47
CA ILE A 14 -0.27 -53.02 -39.63
C ILE A 14 0.54 -52.65 -38.38
N ILE A 15 1.21 -53.63 -37.75
CA ILE A 15 2.07 -53.39 -36.58
C ILE A 15 3.27 -52.51 -36.94
N LEU A 16 3.87 -52.70 -38.12
CA LEU A 16 5.02 -51.92 -38.60
C LEU A 16 4.71 -50.43 -38.85
N ILE A 17 3.46 -50.07 -39.14
CA ILE A 17 3.01 -48.67 -39.34
C ILE A 17 2.47 -48.06 -38.03
N ALA A 18 1.89 -48.87 -37.15
CA ALA A 18 1.36 -48.39 -35.87
C ALA A 18 2.45 -47.95 -34.88
N ILE A 19 3.59 -48.64 -34.86
CA ILE A 19 4.73 -48.32 -33.96
C ILE A 19 5.26 -46.89 -34.15
N PRO A 20 5.59 -46.42 -35.37
CA PRO A 20 6.07 -45.04 -35.55
C PRO A 20 5.00 -43.99 -35.21
N ILE A 21 3.72 -44.27 -35.45
CA ILE A 21 2.63 -43.34 -35.09
C ILE A 21 2.50 -43.23 -33.56
N ILE A 22 2.58 -44.35 -32.83
CA ILE A 22 2.56 -44.36 -31.36
C ILE A 22 3.80 -43.65 -30.80
N LEU A 23 4.98 -43.85 -31.39
CA LEU A 23 6.20 -43.14 -30.99
C LEU A 23 6.09 -41.63 -31.23
N ILE A 24 5.53 -41.20 -32.36
CA ILE A 24 5.31 -39.78 -32.66
C ILE A 24 4.29 -39.17 -31.70
N LEU A 25 3.16 -39.84 -31.46
CA LEU A 25 2.14 -39.37 -30.51
C LEU A 25 2.66 -39.37 -29.07
N GLY A 26 3.44 -40.38 -28.69
CA GLY A 26 4.11 -40.46 -27.39
C GLY A 26 5.15 -39.36 -27.22
N TYR A 27 5.92 -39.04 -28.26
CA TYR A 27 6.90 -37.95 -28.26
C TYR A 27 6.23 -36.57 -28.19
N ILE A 28 5.16 -36.34 -28.96
CA ILE A 28 4.37 -35.10 -28.90
C ILE A 28 3.72 -34.95 -27.52
N GLY A 29 3.18 -36.03 -26.96
CA GLY A 29 2.65 -36.06 -25.60
C GLY A 29 3.73 -35.76 -24.55
N TRP A 30 4.93 -36.34 -24.70
CA TRP A 30 6.06 -36.13 -23.81
C TRP A 30 6.53 -34.68 -23.80
N ILE A 31 6.74 -34.07 -24.97
CA ILE A 31 7.14 -32.66 -25.09
C ILE A 31 6.08 -31.73 -24.50
N ARG A 32 4.79 -31.98 -24.77
CA ARG A 32 3.72 -31.07 -24.32
C ARG A 32 3.33 -31.23 -22.86
N PHE A 33 3.55 -32.39 -22.24
CA PHE A 33 3.09 -32.66 -20.87
C PHE A 33 4.19 -32.76 -19.83
N LEU A 34 5.45 -32.97 -20.20
CA LEU A 34 6.51 -33.19 -19.19
C LEU A 34 7.55 -32.09 -19.17
N ASP A 35 7.66 -31.26 -20.21
CA ASP A 35 8.67 -30.20 -20.27
C ASP A 35 8.20 -28.89 -19.63
N PHE A 36 7.87 -28.92 -18.34
CA PHE A 36 7.45 -27.74 -17.60
C PHE A 36 8.18 -27.62 -16.27
N GLY A 37 8.50 -26.37 -15.93
CA GLY A 37 8.93 -25.95 -14.61
C GLY A 37 8.01 -24.85 -14.07
N LYS A 38 8.41 -24.29 -12.93
CA LYS A 38 7.71 -23.16 -12.32
C LYS A 38 8.69 -22.05 -12.00
N ILE A 39 8.22 -20.81 -12.11
CA ILE A 39 8.87 -19.63 -11.57
C ILE A 39 8.04 -19.20 -10.36
N GLU A 40 8.69 -19.05 -9.21
CA GLU A 40 8.06 -18.53 -8.00
C GLU A 40 8.65 -17.16 -7.69
N VAL A 41 7.86 -16.11 -7.92
CA VAL A 41 8.32 -14.72 -7.74
C VAL A 41 7.88 -14.23 -6.37
N TYR A 42 8.86 -13.81 -5.57
CA TYR A 42 8.67 -13.28 -4.22
C TYR A 42 8.84 -11.76 -4.23
N GLU A 43 7.76 -11.05 -4.51
CA GLU A 43 7.68 -9.59 -4.51
C GLU A 43 6.33 -9.13 -3.96
N ASN A 44 6.25 -7.93 -3.39
CA ASN A 44 5.01 -7.41 -2.84
C ASN A 44 4.01 -7.07 -3.97
N PRO A 45 2.79 -7.64 -3.96
CA PRO A 45 1.77 -7.33 -4.96
C PRO A 45 1.19 -5.89 -4.83
N PRO A 46 0.57 -5.34 -5.89
CA PRO A 46 0.44 -5.91 -7.23
C PRO A 46 1.65 -5.60 -8.13
N TYR A 47 1.98 -6.53 -9.03
CA TYR A 47 3.00 -6.34 -10.08
C TYR A 47 2.72 -7.22 -11.29
N GLU A 48 3.43 -6.97 -12.39
CA GLU A 48 3.31 -7.70 -13.64
C GLU A 48 4.65 -8.39 -13.97
N VAL A 49 4.57 -9.64 -14.43
CA VAL A 49 5.70 -10.41 -14.93
C VAL A 49 5.46 -10.72 -16.40
N VAL A 50 6.41 -10.34 -17.26
CA VAL A 50 6.41 -10.71 -18.68
C VAL A 50 7.46 -11.78 -18.88
N VAL A 51 7.03 -12.98 -19.26
CA VAL A 51 7.92 -14.05 -19.71
C VAL A 51 7.98 -13.97 -21.23
N PHE A 52 9.16 -13.65 -21.77
CA PHE A 52 9.35 -13.49 -23.20
C PHE A 52 8.96 -14.79 -23.94
N ASP A 53 8.30 -14.65 -25.09
CA ASP A 53 7.71 -15.74 -25.89
C ASP A 53 6.56 -16.53 -25.26
N GLN A 54 6.05 -16.15 -24.08
CA GLN A 54 4.91 -16.83 -23.45
C GLN A 54 3.76 -15.91 -23.07
N GLY A 55 4.06 -14.73 -22.53
CA GLY A 55 3.03 -13.72 -22.25
C GLY A 55 3.23 -12.97 -20.94
N THR A 56 2.16 -12.27 -20.58
CA THR A 56 2.09 -11.35 -19.44
C THR A 56 1.24 -11.96 -18.34
N TYR A 57 1.74 -11.90 -17.10
CA TYR A 57 1.10 -12.42 -15.91
C TYR A 57 0.89 -11.30 -14.90
N GLN A 58 -0.35 -11.09 -14.47
CA GLN A 58 -0.68 -10.14 -13.40
C GLN A 58 -0.62 -10.89 -12.06
N CYS A 59 0.23 -10.41 -11.16
CA CYS A 59 0.48 -11.03 -9.87
C CYS A 59 -0.18 -10.21 -8.75
N GLU A 60 -1.23 -10.75 -8.16
CA GLU A 60 -1.97 -10.15 -7.04
C GLU A 60 -1.57 -10.71 -5.67
N ASP A 61 -0.81 -11.81 -5.65
CA ASP A 61 -0.34 -12.52 -4.46
C ASP A 61 1.17 -12.81 -4.52
N ALA A 62 1.77 -13.08 -3.36
CA ALA A 62 3.17 -13.51 -3.22
C ALA A 62 3.26 -14.84 -2.44
N PRO A 63 3.95 -15.89 -2.96
CA PRO A 63 4.64 -15.90 -4.25
C PRO A 63 3.67 -15.97 -5.44
N CYS A 64 4.05 -15.31 -6.55
CA CYS A 64 3.36 -15.47 -7.83
C CYS A 64 3.96 -16.66 -8.58
N VAL A 65 3.13 -17.66 -8.87
CA VAL A 65 3.58 -18.93 -9.47
C VAL A 65 3.24 -18.96 -10.96
N ILE A 66 4.27 -18.97 -11.81
CA ILE A 66 4.14 -19.00 -13.27
C ILE A 66 4.63 -20.35 -13.78
N LYS A 67 3.76 -21.09 -14.47
CA LYS A 67 4.14 -22.34 -15.16
C LYS A 67 4.68 -22.01 -16.54
N THR A 68 5.85 -22.56 -16.87
CA THR A 68 6.56 -22.25 -18.10
C THR A 68 7.36 -23.46 -18.58
N GLU A 69 7.64 -23.53 -19.88
CA GLU A 69 8.59 -24.50 -20.44
C GLU A 69 9.97 -24.36 -19.79
N THR A 70 10.73 -25.45 -19.73
CA THR A 70 12.08 -25.43 -19.13
C THR A 70 13.10 -24.68 -19.99
N GLY A 71 14.28 -24.46 -19.41
CA GLY A 71 15.41 -23.78 -20.04
C GLY A 71 15.52 -22.30 -19.70
N PRO A 72 16.40 -21.56 -20.39
CA PRO A 72 16.65 -20.15 -20.11
C PRO A 72 15.46 -19.30 -20.53
N LYS A 73 14.96 -18.47 -19.62
CA LYS A 73 13.86 -17.54 -19.84
C LYS A 73 14.30 -16.12 -19.54
N PHE A 74 14.02 -15.24 -20.49
CA PHE A 74 14.12 -13.81 -20.28
C PHE A 74 12.82 -13.29 -19.70
N ILE A 75 12.89 -12.74 -18.49
CA ILE A 75 11.74 -12.24 -17.75
C ILE A 75 11.88 -10.74 -17.49
N SER A 76 10.76 -10.02 -17.54
CA SER A 76 10.70 -8.61 -17.18
C SER A 76 9.66 -8.38 -16.10
N PHE A 77 10.03 -7.62 -15.09
CA PHE A 77 9.17 -7.24 -13.96
C PHE A 77 8.72 -5.80 -14.13
N TYR A 78 7.43 -5.55 -13.99
CA TYR A 78 6.83 -4.23 -14.07
C TYR A 78 5.99 -3.97 -12.82
N LYS A 79 6.23 -2.81 -12.19
CA LYS A 79 5.44 -2.36 -11.04
C LYS A 79 5.30 -0.85 -11.10
N THR A 80 4.09 -0.36 -10.88
CA THR A 80 3.79 1.08 -10.95
C THR A 80 4.66 1.82 -9.95
N GLY A 81 5.35 2.88 -10.40
CA GLY A 81 6.26 3.65 -9.55
C GLY A 81 7.65 3.03 -9.36
N TYR A 82 7.99 1.94 -10.08
CA TYR A 82 9.30 1.27 -10.02
C TYR A 82 9.93 1.15 -11.42
N LYS A 83 11.26 1.07 -11.46
CA LYS A 83 12.01 0.72 -12.67
C LYS A 83 11.70 -0.72 -13.05
N SER A 84 11.40 -0.93 -14.32
CA SER A 84 11.30 -2.27 -14.89
C SER A 84 12.65 -2.97 -14.78
N ILE A 85 12.66 -4.19 -14.27
CA ILE A 85 13.86 -5.03 -14.20
C ILE A 85 13.75 -6.12 -15.25
N LYS A 86 14.88 -6.49 -15.84
CA LYS A 86 14.97 -7.60 -16.78
C LYS A 86 16.01 -8.59 -16.29
N GLU A 87 15.64 -9.85 -16.22
CA GLU A 87 16.51 -10.92 -15.74
C GLU A 87 16.47 -12.11 -16.69
N ASN A 88 17.53 -12.89 -16.69
CA ASN A 88 17.57 -14.18 -17.35
C ASN A 88 17.63 -15.25 -16.26
N ILE A 89 16.68 -16.18 -16.27
CA ILE A 89 16.58 -17.25 -15.27
C ILE A 89 16.60 -18.60 -15.97
N GLU A 90 17.17 -19.60 -15.32
CA GLU A 90 17.10 -20.99 -15.80
C GLU A 90 15.93 -21.68 -15.12
N VAL A 91 14.96 -22.16 -15.92
CA VAL A 91 13.82 -22.92 -15.40
C VAL A 91 14.13 -24.40 -15.49
N ASN A 92 14.25 -25.04 -14.33
CA ASN A 92 14.55 -26.45 -14.23
C ASN A 92 13.28 -27.31 -14.33
N LEU A 93 13.45 -28.51 -14.91
CA LEU A 93 12.38 -29.49 -15.09
C LEU A 93 11.77 -29.93 -13.75
N TRP A 94 10.44 -29.77 -13.63
CA TRP A 94 9.60 -30.21 -12.50
C TRP A 94 9.91 -29.55 -11.15
N THR A 95 10.78 -28.54 -11.14
CA THR A 95 11.15 -27.77 -9.95
C THR A 95 10.68 -26.33 -10.07
N SER A 96 10.67 -25.63 -8.94
CA SER A 96 10.43 -24.20 -8.87
C SER A 96 11.76 -23.44 -8.85
N THR A 97 11.91 -22.47 -9.74
CA THR A 97 12.98 -21.46 -9.70
C THR A 97 12.46 -20.25 -8.92
N GLU A 98 13.01 -20.00 -7.74
CA GLU A 98 12.66 -18.85 -6.93
C GLU A 98 13.35 -17.58 -7.45
N VAL A 99 12.60 -16.47 -7.53
CA VAL A 99 13.12 -15.19 -7.98
C VAL A 99 12.70 -14.08 -7.01
N TYR A 100 13.66 -13.24 -6.63
CA TYR A 100 13.51 -12.15 -5.69
C TYR A 100 13.94 -10.84 -6.37
N PRO A 101 13.06 -10.22 -7.20
CA PRO A 101 13.44 -9.05 -7.98
C PRO A 101 13.68 -7.83 -7.08
N GLU A 102 14.82 -7.17 -7.23
CA GLU A 102 15.15 -5.96 -6.45
C GLU A 102 14.58 -4.68 -7.08
N LEU A 103 13.26 -4.53 -7.10
CA LEU A 103 12.59 -3.37 -7.72
C LEU A 103 12.99 -2.05 -7.04
N LYS A 104 13.56 -1.13 -7.83
CA LYS A 104 13.91 0.24 -7.38
C LYS A 104 12.81 1.21 -7.78
N ARG A 105 12.36 2.07 -6.85
CA ARG A 105 11.36 3.12 -7.16
C ARG A 105 11.88 4.07 -8.25
N ASP A 106 10.98 4.47 -9.15
CA ASP A 106 11.19 5.46 -10.21
C ASP A 106 10.00 6.44 -10.25
N PRO A 107 9.93 7.33 -9.25
CA PRO A 107 8.79 8.20 -9.11
C PRO A 107 8.73 9.19 -10.27
N HIS A 108 7.56 9.24 -10.92
CA HIS A 108 7.37 10.03 -12.14
C HIS A 108 6.22 11.02 -11.99
N LEU A 109 6.51 12.27 -12.33
CA LEU A 109 5.54 13.36 -12.34
C LEU A 109 5.02 13.62 -13.75
N GLY A 110 3.73 13.36 -13.97
CA GLY A 110 3.02 13.65 -15.22
C GLY A 110 1.98 14.76 -15.05
N THR A 111 1.57 15.35 -16.18
CA THR A 111 0.40 16.26 -16.23
C THR A 111 -0.85 15.45 -16.63
N ILE A 112 -2.00 15.80 -16.07
CA ILE A 112 -3.30 15.19 -16.37
C ILE A 112 -4.34 16.27 -16.66
N GLU A 113 -5.47 15.88 -17.25
CA GLU A 113 -6.56 16.82 -17.58
C GLU A 113 -7.45 17.15 -16.37
N LYS A 114 -7.64 16.20 -15.46
CA LYS A 114 -8.45 16.37 -14.24
C LYS A 114 -8.01 15.40 -13.15
N ILE A 115 -8.21 15.81 -11.90
CA ILE A 115 -8.05 14.93 -10.73
C ILE A 115 -9.22 13.94 -10.72
N PRO A 116 -8.96 12.63 -10.60
CA PRO A 116 -10.03 11.64 -10.48
C PRO A 116 -10.81 11.85 -9.18
N GLU A 117 -12.07 11.42 -9.16
CA GLU A 117 -12.87 11.47 -7.94
C GLU A 117 -12.19 10.64 -6.84
N SER A 118 -12.11 11.21 -5.64
CA SER A 118 -11.48 10.54 -4.51
C SER A 118 -12.23 9.23 -4.22
N PRO A 119 -11.58 8.07 -4.37
CA PRO A 119 -12.26 6.78 -4.36
C PRO A 119 -12.77 6.37 -2.97
N THR A 120 -12.35 7.04 -1.90
CA THR A 120 -12.63 6.55 -0.54
C THR A 120 -12.70 7.68 0.48
N LYS A 121 -13.86 7.86 1.11
CA LYS A 121 -13.92 8.35 2.48
C LYS A 121 -13.71 7.13 3.37
N TYR A 122 -12.70 7.14 4.23
CA TYR A 122 -12.52 6.08 5.22
C TYR A 122 -13.46 6.38 6.40
N PRO A 123 -14.57 5.63 6.57
CA PRO A 123 -15.46 5.87 7.68
C PRO A 123 -14.72 5.45 8.96
N HIS A 124 -14.37 6.44 9.77
CA HIS A 124 -13.93 6.17 11.12
C HIS A 124 -15.14 6.11 12.04
N LYS A 125 -15.03 5.29 13.09
CA LYS A 125 -15.91 5.46 14.25
C LYS A 125 -15.86 6.89 14.73
N LYS A 126 -16.98 7.39 15.21
CA LYS A 126 -17.06 8.72 15.81
C LYS A 126 -17.25 8.58 17.30
N TYR A 127 -16.55 9.40 18.05
CA TYR A 127 -16.68 9.49 19.49
C TYR A 127 -17.12 10.89 19.89
N ASP A 128 -17.81 10.95 21.02
CA ASP A 128 -18.26 12.20 21.62
C ASP A 128 -18.09 12.16 23.14
N ILE A 129 -18.08 13.34 23.76
CA ILE A 129 -17.99 13.52 25.21
C ILE A 129 -19.33 14.00 25.74
N GLN A 130 -20.01 13.12 26.46
CA GLN A 130 -21.36 13.36 26.97
C GLN A 130 -21.38 13.41 28.49
N TYR A 131 -22.33 14.14 29.06
CA TYR A 131 -22.56 14.15 30.51
C TYR A 131 -23.33 12.89 30.93
N ASN A 132 -22.95 12.28 32.06
CA ASN A 132 -23.65 11.16 32.67
C ASN A 132 -24.37 11.62 33.94
N GLU A 133 -25.70 11.68 33.88
CA GLU A 133 -26.53 12.13 35.00
C GLU A 133 -26.45 11.22 36.23
N LYS A 134 -26.19 9.92 36.06
CA LYS A 134 -26.21 8.94 37.17
C LYS A 134 -25.04 9.10 38.14
N ASN A 135 -23.89 9.52 37.65
CA ASN A 135 -22.67 9.64 38.44
C ASN A 135 -22.03 11.04 38.37
N HIS A 136 -22.73 11.99 37.74
CA HIS A 136 -22.30 13.38 37.55
C HIS A 136 -20.93 13.57 36.86
N ASN A 137 -20.42 12.54 36.19
CA ASN A 137 -19.18 12.59 35.44
C ASN A 137 -19.46 12.81 33.95
N TRP A 138 -18.45 13.29 33.23
CA TRP A 138 -18.43 13.27 31.76
C TRP A 138 -17.91 11.93 31.29
N LYS A 139 -18.32 11.45 30.12
CA LYS A 139 -17.90 10.17 29.55
C LYS A 139 -17.57 10.33 28.07
N LEU A 140 -16.49 9.68 27.63
CA LEU A 140 -16.26 9.41 26.21
C LEU A 140 -17.13 8.22 25.80
N VAL A 141 -17.85 8.36 24.69
CA VAL A 141 -18.73 7.34 24.13
C VAL A 141 -18.55 7.23 22.63
N GLU A 142 -18.89 6.09 22.05
CA GLU A 142 -19.05 5.94 20.60
C GLU A 142 -20.43 6.47 20.20
N GLU A 143 -20.52 7.30 19.16
CA GLU A 143 -21.78 7.96 18.74
C GLU A 143 -22.91 6.94 18.48
N ASP A 144 -22.58 5.78 17.92
CA ASP A 144 -23.54 4.71 17.62
C ASP A 144 -24.00 3.94 18.87
N THR A 145 -23.28 4.04 19.99
CA THR A 145 -23.60 3.34 21.26
C THR A 145 -23.38 4.25 22.49
N PRO A 146 -24.14 5.35 22.62
CA PRO A 146 -23.87 6.41 23.60
C PRO A 146 -24.05 5.98 25.06
N ASP A 147 -24.77 4.88 25.31
CA ASP A 147 -24.96 4.35 26.67
C ASP A 147 -23.69 3.72 27.25
N ARG A 148 -22.77 3.23 26.39
CA ARG A 148 -21.55 2.55 26.80
C ARG A 148 -20.40 3.54 26.97
N ALA A 149 -20.11 3.90 28.21
CA ALA A 149 -18.92 4.67 28.52
C ALA A 149 -17.62 3.90 28.23
N ILE A 150 -16.73 4.54 27.46
CA ILE A 150 -15.36 4.10 27.22
C ILE A 150 -14.50 4.50 28.41
N ILE A 151 -14.48 5.80 28.73
CA ILE A 151 -13.80 6.36 29.90
C ILE A 151 -14.63 7.50 30.51
N TYR A 152 -14.44 7.74 31.80
CA TYR A 152 -15.05 8.84 32.54
C TYR A 152 -14.05 9.96 32.85
N PHE A 153 -14.54 11.19 32.86
CA PHE A 153 -13.84 12.39 33.29
C PHE A 153 -14.63 13.05 34.43
N PRO A 154 -14.01 13.39 35.57
CA PRO A 154 -14.71 14.01 36.69
C PRO A 154 -15.19 15.44 36.38
N LYS A 155 -14.62 16.09 35.36
CA LYS A 155 -14.99 17.43 34.89
C LYS A 155 -15.01 17.43 33.37
N LYS A 156 -15.81 18.33 32.77
CA LYS A 156 -15.82 18.51 31.31
C LYS A 156 -14.43 18.94 30.85
N PRO A 157 -13.82 18.26 29.86
CA PRO A 157 -12.63 18.77 29.19
C PRO A 157 -12.94 20.16 28.61
N LYS A 158 -12.09 21.15 28.89
CA LYS A 158 -12.23 22.51 28.35
C LYS A 158 -11.49 22.62 27.02
N ASP A 159 -12.04 23.40 26.10
CA ASP A 159 -11.42 23.78 24.82
C ASP A 159 -10.83 22.59 24.04
N TYR A 160 -11.53 21.45 24.09
CA TYR A 160 -11.01 20.21 23.56
C TYR A 160 -11.26 20.05 22.06
N GLN A 161 -10.38 19.31 21.40
CA GLN A 161 -10.65 18.69 20.11
C GLN A 161 -10.53 17.17 20.25
N LEU A 162 -11.39 16.44 19.57
CA LEU A 162 -11.42 14.98 19.62
C LEU A 162 -11.21 14.41 18.22
N LEU A 163 -10.11 13.70 18.02
CA LEU A 163 -9.88 12.91 16.83
C LEU A 163 -10.37 11.49 17.07
N SER A 164 -11.23 11.01 16.18
CA SER A 164 -11.79 9.66 16.27
C SER A 164 -11.14 8.74 15.25
N GLY A 165 -10.64 7.59 15.72
CA GLY A 165 -10.13 6.49 14.91
C GLY A 165 -10.90 5.20 15.19
N ASN A 166 -10.58 4.13 14.47
CA ASN A 166 -11.38 2.90 14.52
C ASN A 166 -11.35 2.23 15.90
N ASN A 167 -10.22 2.24 16.60
CA ASN A 167 -10.05 1.61 17.92
C ASN A 167 -9.31 2.52 18.92
N ALA A 168 -9.21 3.80 18.58
CA ALA A 168 -8.51 4.78 19.37
C ALA A 168 -9.15 6.16 19.16
N ALA A 169 -8.98 7.02 20.15
CA ALA A 169 -9.27 8.44 20.03
C ALA A 169 -8.08 9.24 20.56
N VAL A 170 -7.90 10.46 20.05
CA VAL A 170 -6.94 11.42 20.62
C VAL A 170 -7.71 12.62 21.10
N LEU A 171 -7.64 12.84 22.42
CA LEU A 171 -8.21 14.01 23.08
C LEU A 171 -7.13 15.08 23.19
N LEU A 172 -7.34 16.18 22.49
CA LEU A 172 -6.48 17.36 22.51
C LEU A 172 -7.06 18.37 23.48
N THR A 173 -6.31 18.67 24.53
CA THR A 173 -6.60 19.74 25.51
C THR A 173 -5.32 20.55 25.72
N ASN A 174 -4.98 20.92 26.95
CA ASN A 174 -3.62 21.33 27.34
C ASN A 174 -2.63 20.15 27.34
N THR A 175 -3.12 18.92 27.25
CA THR A 175 -2.32 17.72 27.00
C THR A 175 -2.87 16.97 25.80
N VAL A 176 -2.01 16.18 25.15
CA VAL A 176 -2.41 15.21 24.15
C VAL A 176 -2.58 13.86 24.83
N THR A 177 -3.82 13.40 24.95
CA THR A 177 -4.15 12.13 25.58
C THR A 177 -4.62 11.15 24.51
N TYR A 178 -3.92 10.02 24.39
CA TYR A 178 -4.34 8.90 23.57
C TYR A 178 -5.24 7.98 24.38
N ILE A 179 -6.35 7.58 23.78
CA ILE A 179 -7.39 6.78 24.41
C ILE A 179 -7.57 5.52 23.58
N LYS A 180 -7.20 4.36 24.14
CA LYS A 180 -7.46 3.07 23.53
C LYS A 180 -8.88 2.64 23.85
N THR A 181 -9.78 2.69 22.87
CA THR A 181 -11.22 2.61 23.13
C THR A 181 -11.69 1.20 23.49
N GLN A 182 -11.02 0.17 22.98
CA GLN A 182 -11.33 -1.24 23.29
C GLN A 182 -10.90 -1.66 24.71
N SER A 183 -9.70 -1.27 25.14
CA SER A 183 -9.16 -1.62 26.47
C SER A 183 -9.46 -0.58 27.55
N LYS A 184 -10.12 0.53 27.18
CA LYS A 184 -10.48 1.64 28.08
C LYS A 184 -9.27 2.26 28.81
N GLN A 185 -8.12 2.22 28.16
CA GLN A 185 -6.86 2.74 28.71
C GLN A 185 -6.56 4.12 28.13
N THR A 186 -5.97 4.96 28.97
CA THR A 186 -5.46 6.27 28.55
C THR A 186 -3.98 6.41 28.79
N GLN A 187 -3.34 7.13 27.91
CA GLN A 187 -1.94 7.49 28.02
C GLN A 187 -1.78 8.96 27.68
N ASN A 188 -1.12 9.71 28.57
CA ASN A 188 -0.67 11.06 28.26
C ASN A 188 0.58 10.94 27.38
N ILE A 189 0.48 11.48 26.18
CA ILE A 189 1.46 11.26 25.12
C ILE A 189 2.36 12.48 24.93
N ALA A 190 1.83 13.68 25.16
CA ALA A 190 2.59 14.92 25.13
C ALA A 190 1.88 16.00 25.94
N ASP A 191 2.66 16.94 26.47
CA ASP A 191 2.12 18.22 26.94
C ASP A 191 1.83 19.11 25.72
N ALA A 192 0.58 19.54 25.55
CA ALA A 192 0.17 20.48 24.51
C ALA A 192 0.10 21.87 25.13
N ASN A 193 1.27 22.43 25.45
CA ASN A 193 1.32 23.57 26.37
C ASN A 193 0.55 24.82 25.92
N TYR A 194 0.26 25.05 24.62
CA TYR A 194 -0.56 26.22 24.24
C TYR A 194 -1.57 26.07 23.10
N SER A 195 -1.42 25.09 22.20
CA SER A 195 -2.49 24.72 21.26
C SER A 195 -2.13 23.46 20.51
N ALA A 196 -3.04 22.50 20.49
CA ALA A 196 -2.98 21.35 19.60
C ALA A 196 -4.15 21.44 18.61
N ILE A 197 -3.86 21.35 17.33
CA ILE A 197 -4.86 21.34 16.27
C ILE A 197 -4.82 19.96 15.61
N ALA A 198 -5.96 19.30 15.61
CA ALA A 198 -6.22 18.10 14.86
C ALA A 198 -6.05 18.38 13.35
N LEU A 199 -5.14 17.67 12.69
CA LEU A 199 -5.02 17.78 11.24
C LEU A 199 -5.79 16.66 10.55
N LYS A 200 -5.38 15.41 10.77
CA LYS A 200 -5.93 14.26 10.04
C LYS A 200 -5.76 12.95 10.82
N VAL A 201 -6.65 12.01 10.58
CA VAL A 201 -6.54 10.61 11.00
C VAL A 201 -6.15 9.76 9.80
N SER A 202 -5.30 8.76 10.01
CA SER A 202 -4.93 7.78 8.98
C SER A 202 -6.11 6.87 8.59
N PRO A 203 -6.15 6.31 7.37
CA PRO A 203 -7.25 5.46 6.90
C PRO A 203 -7.61 4.26 7.80
N ASN A 204 -6.62 3.64 8.43
CA ASN A 204 -6.85 2.54 9.38
C ASN A 204 -7.29 3.02 10.78
N GLY A 205 -7.32 4.33 11.03
CA GLY A 205 -7.71 4.94 12.30
C GLY A 205 -6.70 4.74 13.43
N LYS A 206 -5.45 4.34 13.12
CA LYS A 206 -4.42 3.96 14.10
C LYS A 206 -3.44 5.09 14.40
N TYR A 207 -3.12 5.89 13.38
CA TYR A 207 -2.21 7.02 13.43
C TYR A 207 -2.95 8.36 13.33
N PHE A 208 -2.48 9.32 14.11
CA PHE A 208 -3.06 10.66 14.21
C PHE A 208 -2.00 11.69 13.88
N LEU A 209 -2.29 12.57 12.93
CA LEU A 209 -1.45 13.69 12.59
C LEU A 209 -1.98 14.94 13.32
N ILE A 210 -1.15 15.52 14.16
CA ILE A 210 -1.52 16.72 14.93
C ILE A 210 -0.45 17.79 14.79
N LYS A 211 -0.87 19.04 14.90
CA LYS A 211 0.03 20.19 15.01
C LYS A 211 0.01 20.68 16.44
N THR A 212 1.18 20.79 17.06
CA THR A 212 1.34 21.26 18.44
C THR A 212 2.18 22.52 18.48
N ARG A 213 1.92 23.36 19.48
CA ARG A 213 2.71 24.55 19.79
C ARG A 213 3.27 24.47 21.21
N ASP A 214 4.57 24.65 21.35
CA ASP A 214 5.24 24.64 22.65
C ASP A 214 5.20 26.02 23.36
N GLN A 215 5.88 26.11 24.51
CA GLN A 215 5.92 27.33 25.32
C GLN A 215 6.69 28.47 24.64
N GLN A 216 7.62 28.15 23.75
CA GLN A 216 8.38 29.09 22.94
C GLN A 216 7.63 29.49 21.65
N ASN A 217 6.35 29.12 21.53
CA ASN A 217 5.51 29.38 20.37
C ASN A 217 6.00 28.66 19.08
N GLN A 218 6.86 27.65 19.20
CA GLN A 218 7.34 26.87 18.07
C GLN A 218 6.30 25.84 17.65
N LEU A 219 6.06 25.77 16.35
CA LEU A 219 5.12 24.83 15.75
C LEU A 219 5.84 23.53 15.40
N SER A 220 5.33 22.42 15.93
CA SER A 220 5.75 21.07 15.59
C SER A 220 4.58 20.29 14.99
N THR A 221 4.89 19.38 14.08
CA THR A 221 3.90 18.41 13.60
C THR A 221 4.31 17.03 14.09
N LYS A 222 3.36 16.30 14.66
CA LYS A 222 3.61 15.01 15.29
C LYS A 222 2.68 13.95 14.72
N VAL A 223 3.23 12.75 14.58
CA VAL A 223 2.45 11.52 14.35
C VAL A 223 2.36 10.78 15.66
N ILE A 224 1.13 10.46 16.03
CA ILE A 224 0.80 9.81 17.29
C ILE A 224 0.14 8.47 17.02
N SER A 225 0.58 7.45 17.77
CA SER A 225 -0.14 6.18 17.95
C SER A 225 0.02 5.72 19.40
N GLN A 226 -0.48 4.52 19.73
CA GLN A 226 -0.40 3.97 21.09
C GLN A 226 1.03 3.99 21.63
N ASN A 227 2.02 3.61 20.82
CA ASN A 227 3.42 3.46 21.25
C ASN A 227 4.37 4.42 20.51
N LEU A 228 3.83 5.37 19.75
CA LEU A 228 4.62 6.23 18.87
C LEU A 228 4.28 7.69 19.12
N VAL A 229 5.31 8.49 19.35
CA VAL A 229 5.25 9.95 19.34
C VAL A 229 6.42 10.45 18.53
N THR A 230 6.22 10.54 17.22
CA THR A 230 7.28 11.04 16.34
C THR A 230 7.00 12.49 16.02
N THR A 231 7.93 13.35 16.39
CA THR A 231 7.99 14.70 15.83
C THR A 231 8.51 14.57 14.40
N LEU A 232 7.63 14.81 13.42
CA LEU A 232 8.02 14.87 12.00
C LEU A 232 8.81 16.14 11.69
N ASN A 233 8.70 17.15 12.56
CA ASN A 233 9.16 18.49 12.25
C ASN A 233 9.50 19.31 13.48
N GLU A 234 10.77 19.73 13.56
CA GLU A 234 11.18 20.94 14.26
C GLU A 234 11.28 22.05 13.19
N ASN A 235 10.53 23.15 13.36
CA ASN A 235 10.51 24.34 12.48
C ASN A 235 9.68 24.29 11.17
N ALA A 236 8.60 23.51 11.11
CA ALA A 236 7.60 23.60 10.03
C ALA A 236 8.11 23.42 8.58
N LYS A 237 9.14 22.58 8.34
CA LYS A 237 9.67 22.18 7.03
C LYS A 237 8.66 21.77 5.92
N PHE A 238 7.45 21.32 6.23
CA PHE A 238 6.50 20.89 5.19
C PHE A 238 5.25 21.76 5.15
N GLU A 239 4.85 22.06 3.92
CA GLU A 239 3.72 22.90 3.54
C GLU A 239 2.38 22.17 3.64
N SER A 240 2.39 20.84 3.45
CA SER A 240 1.21 20.00 3.59
C SER A 240 1.58 18.54 3.86
N ALA A 241 0.62 17.81 4.42
CA ALA A 241 0.73 16.37 4.67
C ALA A 241 -0.58 15.66 4.30
N TYR A 242 -0.46 14.45 3.76
CA TYR A 242 -1.59 13.66 3.28
C TYR A 242 -1.40 12.17 3.57
N TRP A 243 -2.43 11.49 4.07
CA TRP A 243 -2.38 10.05 4.28
C TRP A 243 -2.75 9.30 3.00
N THR A 244 -1.93 8.35 2.57
CA THR A 244 -2.31 7.41 1.50
C THR A 244 -3.19 6.27 2.06
N PRO A 245 -3.94 5.55 1.21
CA PRO A 245 -4.66 4.32 1.59
C PRO A 245 -3.80 3.29 2.32
N LYS A 246 -2.49 3.28 2.06
CA LYS A 246 -1.50 2.39 2.69
C LYS A 246 -1.09 2.84 4.10
N ASN A 247 -1.69 3.89 4.66
CA ASN A 247 -1.37 4.45 5.98
C ASN A 247 0.04 5.03 6.10
N VAL A 248 0.65 5.42 4.99
CA VAL A 248 1.87 6.24 4.98
C VAL A 248 1.51 7.71 4.77
N LEU A 249 2.35 8.62 5.26
CA LEU A 249 2.19 10.06 5.05
C LEU A 249 3.03 10.51 3.88
N ILE A 250 2.42 11.31 3.02
CA ILE A 250 3.16 12.08 2.03
C ILE A 250 3.34 13.48 2.60
N LEU A 251 4.59 13.85 2.81
CA LEU A 251 5.02 15.18 3.26
C LEU A 251 5.44 15.97 2.04
N ILE A 252 4.95 17.20 1.93
CA ILE A 252 5.24 18.08 0.79
C ILE A 252 5.87 19.35 1.33
N SER A 253 7.11 19.58 0.94
CA SER A 253 7.96 20.65 1.45
C SER A 253 8.35 21.61 0.34
N LYS A 254 8.37 22.91 0.64
CA LYS A 254 8.91 23.91 -0.28
C LYS A 254 10.40 24.07 0.01
N LEU A 255 11.23 23.77 -0.98
CA LEU A 255 12.63 24.19 -1.01
C LEU A 255 12.72 25.53 -1.73
N GLU A 256 13.88 26.20 -1.73
CA GLU A 256 14.06 27.54 -2.30
C GLU A 256 13.45 27.66 -3.71
N THR A 257 13.80 26.73 -4.60
CA THR A 257 13.33 26.72 -6.00
C THR A 257 12.57 25.45 -6.38
N GLN A 258 12.52 24.46 -5.49
CA GLN A 258 11.98 23.12 -5.76
C GLN A 258 10.87 22.75 -4.78
N TRP A 259 10.15 21.68 -5.10
CA TRP A 259 9.23 21.01 -4.21
C TRP A 259 9.76 19.61 -3.93
N LEU A 260 9.77 19.24 -2.66
CA LEU A 260 10.19 17.93 -2.17
C LEU A 260 8.95 17.17 -1.70
N PHE A 261 8.80 15.94 -2.19
CA PHE A 261 7.82 14.97 -1.77
C PHE A 261 8.54 13.85 -1.02
N GLU A 262 8.11 13.58 0.20
CA GLU A 262 8.67 12.51 1.04
C GLU A 262 7.55 11.58 1.51
N GLU A 263 7.84 10.29 1.60
CA GLU A 263 6.99 9.29 2.23
C GLU A 263 7.51 9.03 3.65
N TYR A 264 6.66 9.24 4.64
CA TYR A 264 6.91 8.83 6.01
C TYR A 264 6.07 7.61 6.36
N ASN A 265 6.75 6.53 6.75
CA ASN A 265 6.12 5.31 7.21
C ASN A 265 6.11 5.29 8.76
N PRO A 266 4.92 5.36 9.41
CA PRO A 266 4.83 5.36 10.86
C PRO A 266 5.11 3.99 11.50
N GLU A 267 5.08 2.89 10.75
CA GLU A 267 5.41 1.55 11.28
C GLU A 267 6.92 1.37 11.43
N THR A 268 7.70 1.81 10.44
CA THR A 268 9.17 1.74 10.47
C THR A 268 9.82 2.99 11.05
N ASN A 269 9.04 4.06 11.24
CA ASN A 269 9.51 5.39 11.63
C ASN A 269 10.61 5.93 10.69
N GLN A 270 10.49 5.63 9.41
CA GLN A 270 11.43 6.07 8.38
C GLN A 270 10.77 7.07 7.44
N THR A 271 11.58 8.03 7.00
CA THR A 271 11.22 8.96 5.93
C THR A 271 12.09 8.64 4.72
N GLN A 272 11.48 8.60 3.55
CA GLN A 272 12.14 8.40 2.28
C GLN A 272 11.75 9.52 1.31
N GLU A 273 12.72 10.10 0.62
CA GLU A 273 12.45 10.99 -0.50
C GLU A 273 11.78 10.22 -1.64
N LEU A 274 10.64 10.74 -2.11
CA LEU A 274 9.99 10.29 -3.33
C LEU A 274 10.50 11.11 -4.50
N LEU A 275 10.27 12.43 -4.50
CA LEU A 275 10.60 13.26 -5.65
C LEU A 275 10.99 14.67 -5.21
N THR A 276 12.12 15.15 -5.73
CA THR A 276 12.45 16.58 -5.75
C THR A 276 12.27 17.12 -7.16
N THR A 277 11.46 18.18 -7.33
CA THR A 277 11.12 18.72 -8.64
C THR A 277 11.01 20.24 -8.66
N ASN A 278 11.46 20.87 -9.75
CA ASN A 278 11.24 22.28 -10.07
C ASN A 278 10.08 22.47 -11.08
N MET A 279 9.41 21.40 -11.49
CA MET A 279 8.30 21.48 -12.47
C MET A 279 7.06 22.18 -11.91
N LEU A 280 6.96 22.29 -10.59
CA LEU A 280 5.83 22.89 -9.88
C LEU A 280 6.14 24.34 -9.49
N LEU A 281 5.44 25.28 -10.11
CA LEU A 281 5.56 26.72 -9.80
C LEU A 281 4.83 27.09 -8.50
N TYR A 282 3.69 26.44 -8.24
CA TYR A 282 2.82 26.78 -7.11
C TYR A 282 2.67 25.61 -6.12
N LYS A 283 2.17 25.91 -4.93
CA LYS A 283 1.90 24.92 -3.88
C LYS A 283 0.92 23.84 -4.35
N PRO A 284 1.26 22.54 -4.19
CA PRO A 284 0.31 21.46 -4.39
C PRO A 284 -0.94 21.62 -3.50
N SER A 285 -2.10 21.45 -4.10
CA SER A 285 -3.42 21.61 -3.49
C SER A 285 -4.38 20.55 -4.02
N ASN A 286 -5.55 20.37 -3.38
CA ASN A 286 -6.55 19.37 -3.78
C ASN A 286 -5.96 17.95 -3.96
N ILE A 287 -5.11 17.54 -3.01
CA ILE A 287 -4.38 16.28 -3.11
C ILE A 287 -5.34 15.10 -2.88
N VAL A 288 -5.27 14.12 -3.77
CA VAL A 288 -6.04 12.88 -3.75
C VAL A 288 -5.09 11.71 -4.00
N ALA A 289 -5.08 10.70 -3.14
CA ALA A 289 -4.35 9.47 -3.41
C ALA A 289 -5.17 8.52 -4.29
N GLY A 290 -4.50 7.83 -5.22
CA GLY A 290 -5.06 6.72 -5.99
C GLY A 290 -5.37 5.53 -5.08
N LYS A 291 -6.23 4.61 -5.56
CA LYS A 291 -6.75 3.48 -4.77
C LYS A 291 -5.65 2.57 -4.20
N ASN A 292 -4.60 2.31 -4.98
CA ASN A 292 -3.45 1.50 -4.58
C ASN A 292 -2.48 2.24 -3.63
N GLY A 293 -2.64 3.55 -3.43
CA GLY A 293 -1.74 4.36 -2.62
C GLY A 293 -0.34 4.57 -3.20
N GLU A 294 -0.14 4.28 -4.49
CA GLU A 294 1.11 4.45 -5.26
C GLU A 294 1.00 5.62 -6.27
N THR A 295 -0.12 6.33 -6.25
CA THR A 295 -0.34 7.51 -7.07
C THR A 295 -0.91 8.63 -6.23
N LEU A 296 -0.44 9.85 -6.46
CA LEU A 296 -1.03 11.08 -5.93
C LEU A 296 -1.43 11.98 -7.09
N TYR A 297 -2.66 12.48 -7.03
CA TYR A 297 -3.20 13.46 -7.94
C TYR A 297 -3.33 14.79 -7.19
N PHE A 298 -2.94 15.90 -7.81
CA PHE A 298 -3.03 17.21 -7.17
C PHE A 298 -3.10 18.34 -8.20
N LYS A 299 -3.54 19.52 -7.75
CA LYS A 299 -3.53 20.77 -8.51
C LYS A 299 -2.33 21.62 -8.08
N SER A 300 -1.61 22.21 -9.03
CA SER A 300 -0.59 23.25 -8.78
C SER A 300 -0.76 24.37 -9.80
N GLY A 301 -1.12 25.57 -9.33
CA GLY A 301 -1.57 26.66 -10.20
C GLY A 301 -2.85 26.24 -10.91
N GLU A 302 -2.94 26.42 -12.23
CA GLU A 302 -4.09 25.96 -13.04
C GLU A 302 -3.94 24.57 -13.65
N LYS A 303 -2.84 23.86 -13.35
CA LYS A 303 -2.55 22.54 -13.91
C LYS A 303 -2.81 21.42 -12.91
N PHE A 304 -3.17 20.25 -13.43
CA PHE A 304 -3.31 19.02 -12.66
C PHE A 304 -2.14 18.08 -12.93
N PHE A 305 -1.69 17.41 -11.89
CA PHE A 305 -0.53 16.54 -11.92
C PHE A 305 -0.87 15.18 -11.33
N GLN A 306 -0.15 14.16 -11.79
CA GLN A 306 -0.08 12.84 -11.19
C GLN A 306 1.38 12.52 -10.83
N LEU A 307 1.61 12.04 -9.62
CA LEU A 307 2.87 11.49 -9.16
C LEU A 307 2.68 10.00 -8.90
N ASN A 308 3.35 9.14 -9.66
CA ASN A 308 3.39 7.68 -9.42
C ASN A 308 4.66 7.32 -8.65
N PHE A 309 4.59 6.47 -7.63
CA PHE A 309 5.71 6.13 -6.73
C PHE A 309 5.51 4.81 -5.97
#